data_AF-A0A3C1STH0-F1
#
_entry.id   AF-A0A3C1STH0-F1
#
_cell.length_a   1.000
_cell.length_b   1.000
_cell.length_c   1.000
_cell.angle_alpha   90.00
_cell.angle_beta   90.00
_cell.angle_gamma   90.00
#
_symmetry.space_group_name_H-M   'P 1'
#
loop_
_entity.id
_entity.type
_entity.pdbx_description
1 polymer ?
#
loop_
_entity_poly.entity_id
_entity_poly.type
_entity_poly.pdbx_seq_one_letter_code
_entity_poly.pdbx_strand_id
1 'polypeptide(L)'
;SLEDYVLQADLVIGGVLIAGAEAPKLVTRDMVKRMKPGAVLVDVAIDQGGCFETSHMTTHAEPTYVVDGVVHYCVANMPGAVPHTSTHALNNVTLPYALALADKGYQKALLENPNFLEGLNVCKGKITYRAVAEDLGYEYVDPRVALES
;
A
#
# COMPACT_ATOMS: atom_id res chain seq x y z
N SER A 1 -4.11 5.83 26.31
CA SER A 1 -3.43 6.31 25.08
C SER A 1 -3.31 5.15 24.09
N LEU A 2 -2.79 5.35 22.86
CA LEU A 2 -2.49 4.24 21.94
C LEU A 2 -1.58 3.20 22.61
N GLU A 3 -0.55 3.68 23.32
CA GLU A 3 0.40 2.87 24.07
C GLU A 3 -0.31 1.91 25.05
N ASP A 4 -1.24 2.42 25.87
CA ASP A 4 -1.94 1.59 26.86
C ASP A 4 -2.67 0.41 26.21
N TYR A 5 -3.30 0.65 25.05
CA TYR A 5 -3.98 -0.42 24.30
C TYR A 5 -3.00 -1.42 23.69
N VAL A 6 -1.88 -0.96 23.13
CA VAL A 6 -0.85 -1.84 22.56
C VAL A 6 -0.24 -2.74 23.65
N LEU A 7 0.06 -2.20 24.83
CA LEU A 7 0.69 -2.97 25.92
C LEU A 7 -0.25 -4.01 26.55
N GLN A 8 -1.57 -3.76 26.52
CA GLN A 8 -2.56 -4.69 27.06
C GLN A 8 -3.02 -5.73 26.04
N ALA A 9 -2.80 -5.51 24.74
CA ALA A 9 -3.26 -6.38 23.68
C ALA A 9 -2.46 -7.67 23.58
N ASP A 10 -3.16 -8.77 23.28
CA ASP A 10 -2.54 -10.03 22.87
C ASP A 10 -2.36 -10.08 21.33
N LEU A 11 -3.11 -9.26 20.59
CA LEU A 11 -3.03 -9.09 19.14
C LEU A 11 -3.27 -7.62 18.77
N VAL A 12 -2.39 -7.05 17.95
CA VAL A 12 -2.58 -5.72 17.33
C VAL A 12 -2.50 -5.86 15.82
N ILE A 13 -3.46 -5.25 15.12
CA ILE A 13 -3.50 -5.21 13.67
C ILE A 13 -3.24 -3.78 13.21
N GLY A 14 -2.13 -3.58 12.51
CA GLY A 14 -1.71 -2.33 11.91
C GLY A 14 -2.36 -2.13 10.56
N GLY A 15 -3.40 -1.28 10.50
CA GLY A 15 -4.17 -1.00 9.29
C GLY A 15 -4.12 0.45 8.84
N VAL A 16 -3.05 1.18 9.19
CA VAL A 16 -2.93 2.61 8.87
C VAL A 16 -2.31 2.78 7.48
N LEU A 17 -3.02 3.51 6.62
CA LEU A 17 -2.66 3.75 5.24
C LEU A 17 -2.65 5.25 4.96
N ILE A 18 -1.56 5.77 4.40
CA ILE A 18 -1.53 7.10 3.79
C ILE A 18 -1.37 6.90 2.29
N ALA A 19 -2.34 7.39 1.50
CA ALA A 19 -2.30 7.21 0.05
C ALA A 19 -1.07 7.90 -0.54
N GLY A 20 -0.20 7.11 -1.20
CA GLY A 20 0.97 7.62 -1.91
C GLY A 20 2.17 8.00 -1.02
N ALA A 21 2.18 7.63 0.26
CA ALA A 21 3.29 7.90 1.17
C ALA A 21 3.63 6.68 2.04
N GLU A 22 4.80 6.71 2.69
CA GLU A 22 5.17 5.69 3.67
C GLU A 22 4.22 5.70 4.88
N ALA A 23 3.86 4.52 5.38
CA ALA A 23 3.02 4.40 6.57
C ALA A 23 3.75 4.99 7.80
N PRO A 24 3.06 5.80 8.64
CA PRO A 24 3.66 6.37 9.83
C PRO A 24 3.97 5.27 10.85
N LYS A 25 5.14 5.35 11.49
CA LYS A 25 5.52 4.41 12.56
C LYS A 25 4.80 4.77 13.86
N LEU A 26 3.68 4.11 14.13
CA LEU A 26 2.80 4.41 15.27
C LEU A 26 3.14 3.57 16.51
N VAL A 27 3.63 2.35 16.32
CA VAL A 27 4.12 1.50 17.42
C VAL A 27 5.64 1.51 17.38
N THR A 28 6.25 2.08 18.42
CA THR A 28 7.69 2.20 18.52
C THR A 28 8.32 0.91 19.03
N ARG A 29 9.62 0.73 18.80
CA ARG A 29 10.38 -0.40 19.34
C ARG A 29 10.30 -0.48 20.87
N ASP A 30 10.25 0.67 21.55
CA ASP A 30 10.09 0.70 23.02
C ASP A 30 8.75 0.11 23.46
N MET A 31 7.67 0.43 22.74
CA MET A 31 6.35 -0.17 22.99
C MET A 31 6.39 -1.68 22.79
N VAL A 32 6.98 -2.17 21.69
CA VAL A 32 7.08 -3.61 21.39
C VAL A 32 7.81 -4.36 22.50
N LYS A 33 8.93 -3.81 23.01
CA LYS A 33 9.70 -4.42 24.09
C LYS A 33 8.91 -4.56 25.41
N ARG A 34 7.88 -3.74 25.61
CA ARG A 34 7.04 -3.72 26.81
C ARG A 34 5.74 -4.51 26.63
N MET A 35 5.46 -5.03 25.44
CA MET A 35 4.30 -5.88 25.19
C MET A 35 4.43 -7.23 25.92
N LYS A 36 3.30 -7.91 26.04
CA LYS A 36 3.25 -9.27 26.59
C LYS A 36 4.08 -10.22 25.72
N PRO A 37 4.94 -11.07 26.30
CA PRO A 37 5.59 -12.15 25.55
C PRO A 37 4.54 -13.06 24.91
N GLY A 38 4.74 -13.38 23.63
CA GLY A 38 3.80 -14.14 22.80
C GLY A 38 2.69 -13.33 22.16
N ALA A 39 2.58 -12.02 22.44
CA ALA A 39 1.67 -11.15 21.70
C ALA A 39 2.00 -11.13 20.21
N VAL A 40 1.01 -10.79 19.38
CA VAL A 40 1.11 -10.81 17.93
C VAL A 40 0.89 -9.43 17.34
N LEU A 41 1.75 -9.04 16.41
CA LEU A 41 1.61 -7.84 15.58
C LEU A 41 1.38 -8.27 14.12
N VAL A 42 0.24 -7.88 13.55
CA VAL A 42 -0.06 -8.10 12.12
C VAL A 42 0.01 -6.75 11.42
N ASP A 43 1.01 -6.55 10.57
CA ASP A 43 1.19 -5.29 9.85
C ASP A 43 0.63 -5.40 8.43
N VAL A 44 -0.60 -4.92 8.24
CA VAL A 44 -1.27 -4.88 6.93
C VAL A 44 -0.74 -3.73 6.07
N ALA A 45 -0.14 -2.71 6.69
CA ALA A 45 0.46 -1.57 6.00
C ALA A 45 1.89 -1.88 5.49
N ILE A 46 2.33 -3.15 5.54
CA ILE A 46 3.69 -3.54 5.20
C ILE A 46 4.07 -3.23 3.73
N ASP A 47 3.10 -3.25 2.82
CA ASP A 47 3.29 -2.89 1.41
C ASP A 47 3.72 -1.42 1.23
N GLN A 48 3.57 -0.58 2.27
CA GLN A 48 4.03 0.82 2.33
C GLN A 48 5.08 1.03 3.44
N GLY A 49 5.87 0.00 3.77
CA GLY A 49 6.94 0.06 4.78
C GLY A 49 6.50 -0.28 6.21
N GLY A 50 5.21 -0.49 6.46
CA GLY A 50 4.67 -0.92 7.75
C GLY A 50 4.50 0.20 8.77
N CYS A 51 3.53 0.04 9.68
CA CYS A 51 3.23 1.02 10.72
C CYS A 51 3.88 0.74 12.09
N PHE A 52 4.67 -0.32 12.21
CA PHE A 52 5.47 -0.63 13.40
C PHE A 52 6.96 -0.43 13.10
N GLU A 53 7.73 0.17 14.02
CA GLU A 53 9.18 0.39 13.82
C GLU A 53 10.00 -0.91 13.68
N THR A 54 9.47 -2.02 14.19
CA THR A 54 10.09 -3.34 14.17
C THR A 54 9.63 -4.19 12.98
N SER A 55 8.76 -3.66 12.13
CA SER A 55 8.26 -4.34 10.92
C SER A 55 9.33 -4.45 9.84
N HIS A 56 9.44 -5.62 9.21
CA HIS A 56 10.09 -5.82 7.92
C HIS A 56 9.31 -6.83 7.10
N MET A 57 9.40 -6.75 5.77
CA MET A 57 8.66 -7.63 4.87
C MET A 57 9.04 -9.10 5.09
N THR A 58 8.01 -9.93 5.16
CA THR A 58 8.10 -11.39 5.20
C THR A 58 7.41 -11.99 3.98
N THR A 59 7.51 -13.30 3.81
CA THR A 59 6.88 -14.02 2.68
C THR A 59 5.84 -15.02 3.19
N HIS A 60 4.97 -15.51 2.31
CA HIS A 60 4.05 -16.59 2.69
C HIS A 60 4.76 -17.87 3.16
N ALA A 61 6.00 -18.14 2.70
CA ALA A 61 6.78 -19.31 3.12
C ALA A 61 7.38 -19.13 4.51
N GLU A 62 7.80 -17.90 4.84
CA GLU A 62 8.38 -17.53 6.14
C GLU A 62 7.60 -16.33 6.69
N PRO A 63 6.36 -16.53 7.18
CA PRO A 63 5.41 -15.44 7.39
C PRO A 63 5.59 -14.69 8.72
N THR A 64 6.40 -15.22 9.62
CA THR A 64 6.57 -14.64 10.96
C THR A 64 8.01 -14.66 11.44
N TYR A 65 8.30 -13.71 12.33
CA TYR A 65 9.54 -13.63 13.10
C TYR A 65 9.24 -13.10 14.50
N VAL A 66 10.22 -13.12 15.40
CA VAL A 66 10.05 -12.68 16.79
C VAL A 66 11.01 -11.53 17.09
N VAL A 67 10.50 -10.47 17.71
CA VAL A 67 11.27 -9.33 18.24
C VAL A 67 10.83 -9.09 19.66
N ASP A 68 11.79 -9.08 20.61
CA ASP A 68 11.52 -8.83 22.03
C ASP A 68 10.40 -9.72 22.63
N GLY A 69 10.28 -10.96 22.13
CA GLY A 69 9.24 -11.91 22.56
C GLY A 69 7.88 -11.74 21.89
N VAL A 70 7.73 -10.80 20.96
CA VAL A 70 6.49 -10.50 20.21
C VAL A 70 6.59 -11.06 18.79
N VAL A 71 5.57 -11.81 18.38
CA VAL A 71 5.48 -12.40 17.03
C VAL A 71 5.01 -11.34 16.04
N HIS A 72 5.74 -11.18 14.95
CA HIS A 72 5.38 -10.28 13.86
C HIS A 72 4.90 -11.09 12.66
N TYR A 73 3.81 -10.66 12.05
CA TYR A 73 3.31 -11.12 10.77
C TYR A 73 3.26 -9.91 9.83
N CYS A 74 4.15 -9.91 8.84
CA CYS A 74 4.38 -8.75 7.97
C CYS A 74 4.44 -9.21 6.51
N VAL A 75 3.50 -10.08 6.10
CA VAL A 75 3.51 -10.67 4.77
C VAL A 75 2.98 -9.64 3.77
N ALA A 76 3.82 -9.27 2.80
CA ALA A 76 3.41 -8.42 1.69
C ALA A 76 2.42 -9.15 0.78
N ASN A 77 1.56 -8.40 0.07
CA ASN A 77 0.59 -8.98 -0.86
C ASN A 77 -0.32 -10.06 -0.22
N MET A 78 -0.84 -9.82 0.99
CA MET A 78 -1.76 -10.75 1.69
C MET A 78 -2.93 -11.25 0.82
N PRO A 79 -3.55 -10.45 -0.07
CA PRO A 79 -4.62 -10.94 -0.95
C PRO A 79 -4.19 -12.06 -1.90
N GLY A 80 -2.88 -12.21 -2.15
CA GLY A 80 -2.32 -13.30 -2.95
C GLY A 80 -2.56 -14.69 -2.36
N ALA A 81 -2.80 -14.80 -1.05
CA ALA A 81 -3.13 -16.06 -0.38
C ALA A 81 -4.54 -16.58 -0.72
N VAL A 82 -5.43 -15.71 -1.19
CA VAL A 82 -6.83 -16.02 -1.48
C VAL A 82 -7.20 -15.66 -2.94
N PRO A 83 -6.49 -16.24 -3.93
CA PRO A 83 -6.49 -15.75 -5.31
C PRO A 83 -7.87 -15.77 -5.97
N HIS A 84 -8.72 -16.75 -5.66
CA HIS A 84 -10.08 -16.81 -6.21
C HIS A 84 -10.89 -15.57 -5.79
N THR A 85 -10.92 -15.27 -4.49
CA THR A 85 -11.68 -14.14 -3.94
C THR A 85 -11.06 -12.80 -4.34
N SER A 86 -9.73 -12.66 -4.23
CA SER A 86 -9.04 -11.39 -4.54
C SER A 86 -9.07 -11.07 -6.04
N THR A 87 -9.00 -12.07 -6.92
CA THR A 87 -9.17 -11.87 -8.37
C THR A 87 -10.55 -11.35 -8.71
N HIS A 88 -11.60 -11.95 -8.15
CA HIS A 88 -12.96 -11.46 -8.39
C HIS A 88 -13.17 -10.05 -7.83
N ALA A 89 -12.67 -9.77 -6.63
CA ALA A 89 -12.77 -8.45 -6.02
C ALA A 89 -12.06 -7.38 -6.86
N LEU A 90 -10.83 -7.64 -7.30
CA LEU A 90 -10.05 -6.72 -8.14
C LEU A 90 -10.71 -6.53 -9.51
N ASN A 91 -11.08 -7.62 -10.18
CA ASN A 91 -11.66 -7.54 -11.52
C ASN A 91 -12.98 -6.76 -11.51
N ASN A 92 -13.83 -6.93 -10.50
CA ASN A 92 -15.10 -6.21 -10.40
C ASN A 92 -14.91 -4.68 -10.35
N VAL A 93 -13.79 -4.19 -9.80
CA VAL A 93 -13.50 -2.75 -9.75
C VAL A 93 -12.68 -2.26 -10.95
N THR A 94 -11.82 -3.10 -11.54
CA THR A 94 -10.96 -2.71 -12.66
C THR A 94 -11.60 -2.91 -14.04
N LEU A 95 -12.55 -3.84 -14.19
CA LEU A 95 -13.13 -4.19 -15.48
C LEU A 95 -13.74 -3.00 -16.24
N PRO A 96 -14.48 -2.06 -15.60
CA PRO A 96 -15.00 -0.89 -16.31
C PRO A 96 -13.90 -0.02 -16.95
N TYR A 97 -12.75 0.12 -16.28
CA TYR A 97 -11.61 0.87 -16.79
C TYR A 97 -10.92 0.14 -17.94
N ALA A 98 -10.75 -1.18 -17.84
CA ALA A 98 -10.19 -2.00 -18.90
C ALA A 98 -11.04 -1.97 -20.18
N LEU A 99 -12.37 -2.05 -20.04
CA LEU A 99 -13.30 -1.92 -21.17
C LEU A 99 -13.23 -0.52 -21.79
N ALA A 100 -13.19 0.54 -20.98
CA ALA A 100 -13.05 1.90 -21.48
C ALA A 100 -11.76 2.10 -22.30
N LEU A 101 -10.63 1.52 -21.86
CA LEU A 101 -9.38 1.52 -22.61
C LEU A 101 -9.50 0.76 -23.93
N ALA A 102 -10.15 -0.42 -23.92
CA ALA A 102 -10.33 -1.25 -25.11
C ALA A 102 -11.22 -0.57 -26.16
N ASP A 103 -12.33 0.04 -25.73
CA ASP A 103 -13.32 0.63 -26.64
C ASP A 103 -12.90 2.00 -27.19
N LYS A 104 -12.19 2.80 -26.38
CA LYS A 104 -11.93 4.22 -26.68
C LYS A 104 -10.45 4.53 -26.95
N GLY A 105 -9.54 3.63 -26.59
CA GLY A 105 -8.12 3.91 -26.49
C GLY A 105 -7.78 4.77 -25.25
N TYR A 106 -6.49 4.81 -24.88
CA TYR A 106 -6.06 5.41 -23.63
C TYR A 106 -6.32 6.93 -23.54
N GLN A 107 -6.07 7.70 -24.60
CA GLN A 107 -6.22 9.16 -24.57
C GLN A 107 -7.66 9.57 -24.26
N LYS A 108 -8.62 9.03 -25.01
CA LYS A 108 -10.03 9.35 -24.83
C LYS A 108 -10.57 8.79 -23.50
N ALA A 109 -10.21 7.56 -23.14
CA ALA A 109 -10.66 6.95 -21.88
C ALA A 109 -10.21 7.74 -20.64
N LEU A 110 -8.96 8.24 -20.63
CA LEU A 110 -8.42 9.05 -19.54
C LEU A 110 -9.00 10.46 -19.53
N LEU A 111 -9.11 11.14 -20.68
CA LEU A 111 -9.65 12.51 -20.75
C LEU A 111 -11.14 12.60 -20.37
N GLU A 112 -11.93 11.55 -20.65
CA GLU A 112 -13.35 11.50 -20.30
C GLU A 112 -13.63 11.14 -18.83
N ASN A 113 -12.64 10.60 -18.09
CA ASN A 113 -12.79 10.22 -16.69
C ASN A 113 -11.68 10.84 -15.85
N PRO A 114 -11.95 11.97 -15.16
CA PRO A 114 -10.97 12.63 -14.31
C PRO A 114 -10.35 11.69 -13.26
N ASN A 115 -11.14 10.82 -12.63
CA ASN A 115 -10.63 9.87 -11.64
C ASN A 115 -9.69 8.84 -12.25
N PHE A 116 -9.89 8.48 -13.52
CA PHE A 116 -8.99 7.58 -14.23
C PHE A 116 -7.71 8.30 -14.66
N LEU A 117 -7.82 9.57 -15.07
CA LEU A 117 -6.68 10.42 -15.43
C LEU A 117 -5.68 10.56 -14.27
N GLU A 118 -6.16 10.70 -13.03
CA GLU A 118 -5.30 10.76 -11.84
C GLU A 118 -4.45 9.48 -11.63
N GLY A 119 -4.85 8.36 -12.23
CA GLY A 119 -4.09 7.12 -12.23
C GLY A 119 -2.93 7.08 -13.22
N LEU A 120 -2.82 8.06 -14.14
CA LEU A 120 -1.76 8.10 -15.15
C LEU A 120 -0.42 8.47 -14.49
N ASN A 121 0.52 7.52 -14.50
CA ASN A 121 1.84 7.70 -13.88
C ASN A 121 2.90 8.19 -14.87
N VAL A 122 2.93 7.62 -16.08
CA VAL A 122 3.91 7.91 -17.11
C VAL A 122 3.22 7.97 -18.47
N CYS A 123 3.54 8.99 -19.26
CA CYS A 123 3.06 9.11 -20.63
C CYS A 123 4.17 9.68 -21.52
N LYS A 124 4.50 8.97 -22.61
CA LYS A 124 5.48 9.42 -23.62
C LYS A 124 6.83 9.86 -23.02
N GLY A 125 7.30 9.13 -22.00
CA GLY A 125 8.55 9.41 -21.29
C GLY A 125 8.48 10.52 -20.24
N LYS A 126 7.31 11.12 -20.02
CA LYS A 126 7.08 12.17 -19.01
C LYS A 126 6.42 11.57 -17.77
N ILE A 127 6.82 12.02 -16.59
CA ILE A 127 6.19 11.64 -15.32
C ILE A 127 4.99 12.55 -15.08
N THR A 128 3.82 11.95 -14.90
CA THR A 128 2.54 12.67 -14.75
C THR A 128 1.90 12.49 -13.38
N TYR A 129 2.51 11.69 -12.50
CA TYR A 129 2.08 11.55 -11.11
C TYR A 129 3.01 12.35 -10.19
N ARG A 130 2.44 13.35 -9.51
CA ARG A 130 3.20 14.37 -8.80
C ARG A 130 4.08 13.83 -7.67
N ALA A 131 3.55 12.94 -6.84
CA ALA A 131 4.30 12.38 -5.72
C ALA A 131 5.54 11.61 -6.19
N VAL A 132 5.42 10.82 -7.26
CA VAL A 132 6.56 10.11 -7.86
C VAL A 132 7.61 11.07 -8.43
N ALA A 133 7.17 12.16 -9.08
CA ALA A 133 8.10 13.17 -9.60
C ALA A 133 8.87 13.87 -8.48
N GLU A 134 8.19 14.27 -7.40
CA GLU A 134 8.79 14.94 -6.24
C GLU A 134 9.74 14.00 -5.48
N ASP A 135 9.34 12.75 -5.21
CA ASP A 135 10.14 11.78 -4.44
C ASP A 135 11.41 11.33 -5.19
N LEU A 136 11.36 11.21 -6.51
CA LEU A 136 12.48 10.74 -7.33
C LEU A 136 13.27 11.87 -8.02
N GLY A 137 12.87 13.13 -7.83
CA GLY A 137 13.54 14.30 -8.41
C GLY A 137 13.37 14.45 -9.93
N TYR A 138 12.23 14.00 -10.47
CA TYR A 138 11.90 14.15 -11.89
C TYR A 138 11.05 15.40 -12.16
N GLU A 139 11.02 15.84 -13.42
CA GLU A 139 10.10 16.89 -13.86
C GLU A 139 8.67 16.34 -13.92
N TYR A 140 7.75 17.00 -13.20
CA TYR A 140 6.32 16.74 -13.28
C TYR A 140 5.72 17.43 -14.51
N VAL A 141 4.95 16.68 -15.30
CA VAL A 141 4.15 17.22 -16.40
C VAL A 141 2.68 16.92 -16.17
N ASP A 142 1.82 17.92 -16.37
CA ASP A 142 0.37 17.72 -16.28
C ASP A 142 -0.10 16.58 -17.20
N PRO A 143 -0.91 15.63 -16.70
CA PRO A 143 -1.32 14.46 -17.48
C PRO A 143 -2.09 14.82 -18.75
N ARG A 144 -2.85 15.92 -18.78
CA ARG A 144 -3.57 16.36 -19.99
C ARG A 144 -2.60 16.85 -21.06
N VAL A 145 -1.60 17.63 -20.65
CA VAL A 145 -0.56 18.12 -21.54
C VAL A 145 0.25 16.95 -22.11
N ALA A 146 0.57 15.95 -21.30
CA ALA A 146 1.31 14.77 -21.74
C ALA A 146 0.51 13.88 -22.72
N LEU A 147 -0.82 13.82 -22.60
CA LEU A 147 -1.68 13.08 -23.53
C LEU A 147 -1.77 13.74 -24.91
N GLU A 148 -1.75 15.08 -24.95
CA GLU A 148 -1.88 15.89 -26.17
C GLU A 148 -0.57 16.07 -26.95
N SER A 149 0.60 15.99 -26.28
CA SER A 149 1.93 16.14 -26.91
C SER A 149 2.37 14.92 -27.68
#